data_AF-A0A951CFD3-F1
#
_entry.id   AF-A0A951CFD3-F1
#
_cell.length_a   1.000
_cell.length_b   1.000
_cell.length_c   1.000
_cell.angle_alpha   90.00
_cell.angle_beta   90.00
_cell.angle_gamma   90.00
#
_symmetry.space_group_name_H-M   'P 1'
#
loop_
_entity.id
_entity.type
_entity.pdbx_description
1 polymer ?
#
loop_
_entity_poly.entity_id
_entity_poly.type
_entity_poly.pdbx_seq_one_letter_code
_entity_poly.pdbx_strand_id
1 'polypeptide(L)'
;MRSTLATSGSLNYAATDAIRKASSSLLHRQSPEGYWWADLRADTTLESDYIMMQLWLHPPVDGVWNPPTRPQMDKAVAAILARQLPDGSFNIYLNGPSEVNASIKAYFALKLGGLSASDSRMMRLRARILDLGGLQAANSYVRTNLSLFDLFPRAACPSIPPELILLPFKFIYQMSSWTRAIVIP
;
A
#
# COMPACT_ATOMS: atom_id res chain seq x y z
N MET A 1 45.15 -32.63 0.58
CA MET A 1 44.91 -32.24 1.98
C MET A 1 45.38 -30.83 2.34
N ARG A 2 46.52 -30.30 1.83
CA ARG A 2 46.99 -28.93 2.16
C ARG A 2 46.18 -27.78 1.53
N SER A 3 45.62 -27.95 0.34
CA SER A 3 44.83 -26.91 -0.35
C SER A 3 43.50 -26.61 0.36
N THR A 4 42.82 -27.64 0.87
CA THR A 4 41.51 -27.51 1.55
C THR A 4 41.60 -26.74 2.88
N LEU A 5 42.71 -26.88 3.62
CA LEU A 5 42.94 -26.18 4.89
C LEU A 5 43.19 -24.67 4.70
N ALA A 6 43.88 -24.29 3.62
CA ALA A 6 44.12 -22.87 3.29
C ALA A 6 42.83 -22.15 2.88
N THR A 7 41.94 -22.84 2.16
CA THR A 7 40.62 -22.32 1.79
C THR A 7 39.74 -22.11 3.01
N SER A 8 39.75 -23.03 3.98
CA SER A 8 38.99 -22.89 5.23
C SER A 8 39.46 -21.71 6.10
N GLY A 9 40.77 -21.46 6.18
CA GLY A 9 41.31 -20.30 6.91
C GLY A 9 40.92 -18.97 6.28
N SER A 10 40.96 -18.87 4.95
CA SER A 10 40.55 -17.68 4.19
C SER A 10 39.04 -17.40 4.34
N LEU A 11 38.20 -18.42 4.26
CA LEU A 11 36.75 -18.29 4.46
C LEU A 11 36.40 -17.81 5.88
N ASN A 12 37.04 -18.36 6.90
CA ASN A 12 36.82 -17.94 8.29
C ASN A 12 37.23 -16.48 8.53
N TYR A 13 38.34 -16.05 7.94
CA TYR A 13 38.76 -14.65 8.01
C TYR A 13 37.75 -13.72 7.33
N ALA A 14 37.34 -14.07 6.10
CA ALA A 14 36.36 -13.28 5.34
C ALA A 14 35.01 -13.19 6.08
N ALA A 15 34.52 -14.29 6.64
CA ALA A 15 33.29 -14.33 7.43
C ALA A 15 33.41 -13.44 8.69
N THR A 16 34.52 -13.52 9.41
CA THR A 16 34.77 -12.71 10.61
C THR A 16 34.81 -11.22 10.29
N ASP A 17 35.49 -10.84 9.21
CA ASP A 17 35.54 -9.45 8.76
C ASP A 17 34.17 -8.95 8.28
N ALA A 18 33.40 -9.78 7.58
CA ALA A 18 32.04 -9.46 7.17
C ALA A 18 31.10 -9.25 8.38
N ILE A 19 31.17 -10.11 9.40
CA ILE A 19 30.42 -9.96 10.66
C ILE A 19 30.81 -8.65 11.33
N ARG A 20 32.11 -8.36 11.48
CA ARG A 20 32.59 -7.13 12.10
C ARG A 20 32.03 -5.90 11.38
N LYS A 21 32.13 -5.86 10.04
CA LYS A 21 31.63 -4.75 9.22
C LYS A 21 30.10 -4.59 9.32
N ALA A 22 29.35 -5.68 9.24
CA ALA A 22 27.89 -5.66 9.34
C ALA A 22 27.42 -5.19 10.72
N SER A 23 28.01 -5.74 11.80
CA SER A 23 27.72 -5.34 13.17
C SER A 23 28.05 -3.87 13.41
N SER A 24 29.22 -3.40 12.97
CA SER A 24 29.56 -1.97 13.07
C SER A 24 28.56 -1.11 12.30
N SER A 25 28.18 -1.48 11.07
CA SER A 25 27.21 -0.72 10.27
C SER A 25 25.83 -0.67 10.94
N LEU A 26 25.36 -1.78 11.50
CA LEU A 26 24.07 -1.82 12.20
C LEU A 26 24.11 -0.98 13.47
N LEU A 27 25.15 -1.09 14.29
CA LEU A 27 25.31 -0.29 15.51
C LEU A 27 25.37 1.22 15.24
N HIS A 28 25.99 1.64 14.13
CA HIS A 28 25.98 3.06 13.72
C HIS A 28 24.59 3.60 13.36
N ARG A 29 23.62 2.71 13.11
CA ARG A 29 22.21 3.07 12.82
C ARG A 29 21.32 3.02 14.04
N GLN A 30 21.85 2.67 15.22
CA GLN A 30 21.09 2.67 16.45
C GLN A 30 20.77 4.11 16.86
N SER A 31 19.53 4.37 17.24
CA SER A 31 19.13 5.65 17.81
C SER A 31 19.85 5.89 19.14
N PRO A 32 20.10 7.14 19.56
CA PRO A 32 20.67 7.44 20.88
C PRO A 32 19.91 6.80 22.05
N GLU A 33 18.61 6.54 21.89
CA GLU A 33 17.75 5.91 22.90
C GLU A 33 17.79 4.36 22.85
N GLY A 34 18.57 3.77 21.94
CA GLY A 34 18.87 2.34 21.92
C GLY A 34 18.04 1.47 20.97
N TYR A 35 17.06 2.01 20.24
CA TYR A 35 16.27 1.27 19.26
C TYR A 35 16.82 1.40 17.82
N TRP A 36 16.32 0.58 16.90
CA TRP A 36 16.51 0.75 15.46
C TRP A 36 15.21 1.15 14.80
N TRP A 37 15.28 2.10 13.89
CA TRP A 37 14.13 2.54 13.11
C TRP A 37 14.49 2.58 11.63
N ALA A 38 13.59 2.06 10.81
CA ALA A 38 13.76 1.96 9.37
C ALA A 38 12.39 1.98 8.68
N ASP A 39 12.41 2.23 7.38
CA ASP A 39 11.20 2.21 6.56
C ASP A 39 10.55 0.83 6.57
N LEU A 40 9.31 0.76 7.05
CA LEU A 40 8.42 -0.35 6.77
C LEU A 40 7.69 -0.06 5.46
N ARG A 41 8.17 -0.66 4.37
CA ARG A 41 7.60 -0.44 3.03
C ARG A 41 6.43 -1.38 2.78
N ALA A 42 5.39 -0.83 2.16
CA ALA A 42 4.25 -1.56 1.64
C ALA A 42 4.08 -1.26 0.14
N ASP A 43 2.97 -1.69 -0.43
CA ASP A 43 2.54 -1.31 -1.77
C ASP A 43 1.98 0.13 -1.81
N THR A 44 1.48 0.55 -2.98
CA THR A 44 0.95 1.90 -3.20
C THR A 44 -0.44 2.14 -2.60
N THR A 45 -1.04 1.15 -1.94
CA THR A 45 -2.40 1.29 -1.40
C THR A 45 -2.44 2.22 -0.21
N LEU A 46 -1.37 2.35 0.58
CA LEU A 46 -1.31 3.28 1.71
C LEU A 46 -1.38 4.73 1.24
N GLU A 47 -0.58 5.11 0.24
CA GLU A 47 -0.66 6.46 -0.36
C GLU A 47 -2.00 6.70 -1.05
N SER A 48 -2.55 5.67 -1.70
CA SER A 48 -3.84 5.78 -2.38
C SER A 48 -5.00 5.98 -1.40
N ASP A 49 -5.03 5.19 -0.32
CA ASP A 49 -6.04 5.30 0.74
C ASP A 49 -5.88 6.61 1.52
N TYR A 50 -4.64 7.10 1.71
CA TYR A 50 -4.39 8.41 2.30
C TYR A 50 -5.04 9.53 1.47
N ILE A 51 -4.84 9.55 0.15
CA ILE A 51 -5.45 10.56 -0.75
C ILE A 51 -6.98 10.47 -0.71
N MET A 52 -7.53 9.26 -0.73
CA MET A 52 -8.98 9.05 -0.60
C MET A 52 -9.52 9.53 0.75
N MET A 53 -8.79 9.30 1.84
CA MET A 53 -9.14 9.84 3.17
C MET A 53 -9.13 11.37 3.17
N GLN A 54 -8.21 12.01 2.45
CA GLN A 54 -8.23 13.48 2.32
C GLN A 54 -9.49 13.97 1.61
N LEU A 55 -10.00 13.24 0.61
CA LEU A 55 -11.25 13.59 -0.07
C LEU A 55 -12.44 13.52 0.90
N TRP A 56 -12.45 12.51 1.76
CA TRP A 56 -13.50 12.34 2.77
C TRP A 56 -13.46 13.46 3.83
N LEU A 57 -12.29 13.79 4.36
CA LEU A 57 -12.13 14.80 5.42
C LEU A 57 -12.29 16.24 4.92
N HIS A 58 -11.92 16.49 3.66
CA HIS A 58 -11.88 17.81 3.04
C HIS A 58 -12.57 17.75 1.68
N PRO A 59 -13.91 17.61 1.63
CA PRO A 59 -14.63 17.49 0.38
C PRO A 59 -14.49 18.76 -0.48
N PRO A 60 -14.68 18.66 -1.81
CA PRO A 60 -14.61 19.81 -2.70
C PRO A 60 -15.65 20.88 -2.33
N VAL A 61 -15.27 22.15 -2.46
CA VAL A 61 -16.16 23.31 -2.28
C VAL A 61 -16.33 23.98 -3.63
N ASP A 62 -17.56 24.20 -4.06
CA ASP A 62 -17.91 24.78 -5.37
C ASP A 62 -17.24 24.08 -6.56
N GLY A 63 -17.12 22.75 -6.47
CA GLY A 63 -16.50 21.92 -7.52
C GLY A 63 -14.97 21.98 -7.56
N VAL A 64 -14.34 22.75 -6.66
CA VAL A 64 -12.88 22.85 -6.54
C VAL A 64 -12.42 22.04 -5.34
N TRP A 65 -11.44 21.17 -5.56
CA TRP A 65 -10.83 20.39 -4.49
C TRP A 65 -9.41 20.86 -4.22
N ASN A 66 -9.21 21.51 -3.06
CA ASN A 66 -7.91 22.01 -2.62
C ASN A 66 -7.76 21.84 -1.10
N PRO A 67 -7.47 20.61 -0.62
CA PRO A 67 -7.36 20.35 0.80
C PRO A 67 -6.08 20.98 1.40
N PRO A 68 -6.06 21.28 2.71
CA PRO A 68 -4.86 21.83 3.37
C PRO A 68 -3.65 20.89 3.30
N THR A 69 -3.87 19.60 3.02
CA THR A 69 -2.85 18.55 2.87
C THR A 69 -2.34 18.39 1.44
N ARG A 70 -2.64 19.34 0.54
CA ARG A 70 -2.23 19.28 -0.87
C ARG A 70 -0.73 18.97 -1.05
N PRO A 71 0.22 19.58 -0.32
CA PRO A 71 1.64 19.24 -0.46
C PRO A 71 1.99 17.79 -0.11
N GLN A 72 1.31 17.19 0.87
CA GLN A 72 1.48 15.79 1.27
C GLN A 72 0.87 14.86 0.21
N MET A 73 -0.28 15.24 -0.34
CA MET A 73 -0.90 14.49 -1.43
C MET A 73 -0.04 14.50 -2.69
N ASP A 74 0.58 15.63 -3.06
CA ASP A 74 1.48 15.68 -4.22
C ASP A 74 2.70 14.75 -4.03
N LYS A 75 3.21 14.64 -2.80
CA LYS A 75 4.25 13.64 -2.45
C LYS A 75 3.73 12.21 -2.57
N ALA A 76 2.50 11.94 -2.10
CA ALA A 76 1.87 10.64 -2.22
C ALA A 76 1.65 10.24 -3.70
N VAL A 77 1.20 11.18 -4.54
CA VAL A 77 1.06 11.01 -5.99
C VAL A 77 2.40 10.68 -6.64
N ALA A 78 3.46 11.44 -6.30
CA ALA A 78 4.80 11.17 -6.81
C ALA A 78 5.31 9.78 -6.38
N ALA A 79 5.05 9.38 -5.13
CA ALA A 79 5.43 8.07 -4.60
C ALA A 79 4.65 6.93 -5.27
N ILE A 80 3.36 7.11 -5.57
CA ILE A 80 2.58 6.15 -6.37
C ILE A 80 3.21 6.03 -7.76
N LEU A 81 3.40 7.14 -8.48
CA LEU A 81 3.94 7.12 -9.85
C LEU A 81 5.34 6.49 -9.95
N ALA A 82 6.20 6.70 -8.95
CA ALA A 82 7.53 6.11 -8.90
C ALA A 82 7.53 4.58 -8.84
N ARG A 83 6.39 3.97 -8.48
CA ARG A 83 6.21 2.51 -8.34
C ARG A 83 5.31 1.91 -9.42
N GLN A 84 4.92 2.70 -10.43
CA GLN A 84 4.12 2.19 -11.54
C GLN A 84 4.95 1.18 -12.37
N LEU A 85 4.36 0.02 -12.63
CA LEU A 85 5.01 -1.03 -13.41
C LEU A 85 5.07 -0.67 -14.92
N PRO A 86 5.95 -1.33 -15.70
CA PRO A 86 6.06 -1.07 -17.14
C PRO A 86 4.74 -1.25 -17.91
N ASP A 87 3.90 -2.21 -17.51
CA ASP A 87 2.58 -2.42 -18.10
C ASP A 87 1.56 -1.34 -17.71
N GLY A 88 1.90 -0.47 -16.74
CA GLY A 88 1.08 0.60 -16.22
C GLY A 88 0.35 0.27 -14.92
N SER A 89 0.38 -0.98 -14.46
CA SER A 89 -0.31 -1.44 -13.24
C SER A 89 0.53 -1.26 -11.97
N PHE A 90 0.05 -1.83 -10.86
CA PHE A 90 0.73 -1.87 -9.57
C PHE A 90 0.70 -3.28 -8.98
N ASN A 91 1.73 -3.64 -8.21
CA ASN A 91 1.82 -4.89 -7.47
C ASN A 91 1.73 -4.66 -5.95
N ILE A 92 1.48 -5.73 -5.19
CA ILE A 92 1.35 -5.69 -3.73
C ILE A 92 2.61 -6.20 -2.98
N TYR A 93 3.63 -6.61 -3.70
CA TYR A 93 4.95 -6.97 -3.16
C TYR A 93 6.02 -6.76 -4.23
N LEU A 94 7.29 -6.65 -3.78
CA LEU A 94 8.41 -6.37 -4.67
C LEU A 94 8.54 -7.44 -5.77
N ASN A 95 8.62 -7.00 -7.02
CA ASN A 95 8.66 -7.84 -8.22
C ASN A 95 7.45 -8.78 -8.39
N GLY A 96 6.34 -8.49 -7.72
CA GLY A 96 5.07 -9.19 -7.91
C GLY A 96 4.37 -8.82 -9.22
N PRO A 97 3.38 -9.62 -9.64
CA PRO A 97 2.58 -9.34 -10.82
C PRO A 97 1.62 -8.15 -10.58
N SER A 98 1.06 -7.65 -11.67
CA SER A 98 -0.05 -6.70 -11.66
C SER A 98 -1.19 -7.20 -10.75
N GLU A 99 -1.66 -6.34 -9.85
CA GLU A 99 -2.72 -6.63 -8.92
C GLU A 99 -3.85 -5.59 -9.08
N VAL A 100 -5.09 -6.08 -9.22
CA VAL A 100 -6.23 -5.27 -9.65
C VAL A 100 -6.66 -4.25 -8.61
N ASN A 101 -6.60 -4.59 -7.32
CA ASN A 101 -7.06 -3.74 -6.22
C ASN A 101 -6.12 -2.55 -6.00
N ALA A 102 -4.81 -2.81 -5.95
CA ALA A 102 -3.79 -1.78 -5.89
C ALA A 102 -3.87 -0.85 -7.11
N SER A 103 -4.08 -1.43 -8.30
CA SER A 103 -4.19 -0.67 -9.54
C SER A 103 -5.42 0.24 -9.56
N ILE A 104 -6.59 -0.25 -9.15
CA ILE A 104 -7.81 0.55 -9.08
C ILE A 104 -7.66 1.72 -8.10
N LYS A 105 -7.14 1.45 -6.90
CA LYS A 105 -6.90 2.47 -5.88
C LYS A 105 -5.92 3.54 -6.36
N ALA A 106 -4.82 3.12 -6.97
CA ALA A 106 -3.85 4.04 -7.55
C ALA A 106 -4.47 4.89 -8.67
N TYR A 107 -5.26 4.31 -9.58
CA TYR A 107 -5.93 5.08 -10.63
C TYR A 107 -6.86 6.15 -10.06
N PHE A 108 -7.66 5.78 -9.05
CA PHE A 108 -8.53 6.72 -8.36
C PHE A 108 -7.74 7.85 -7.69
N ALA A 109 -6.71 7.50 -6.90
CA ALA A 109 -5.87 8.46 -6.20
C ALA A 109 -5.09 9.39 -7.13
N LEU A 110 -4.56 8.88 -8.25
CA LEU A 110 -3.86 9.70 -9.24
C LEU A 110 -4.80 10.66 -9.96
N LYS A 111 -6.02 10.23 -10.29
CA LYS A 111 -7.05 11.10 -10.88
C LYS A 111 -7.41 12.24 -9.93
N LEU A 112 -7.59 11.93 -8.65
CA LEU A 112 -7.78 12.89 -7.57
C LEU A 112 -6.57 13.84 -7.42
N GLY A 113 -5.35 13.32 -7.56
CA GLY A 113 -4.11 14.09 -7.60
C GLY A 113 -3.97 15.05 -8.79
N GLY A 114 -4.93 15.06 -9.72
CA GLY A 114 -4.97 15.96 -10.87
C GLY A 114 -4.42 15.36 -12.16
N LEU A 115 -4.10 14.06 -12.20
CA LEU A 115 -3.69 13.43 -13.45
C LEU A 115 -4.90 13.25 -14.39
N SER A 116 -4.74 13.74 -15.63
CA SER A 116 -5.74 13.56 -16.67
C SER A 116 -5.91 12.09 -17.03
N ALA A 117 -7.16 11.67 -17.29
CA ALA A 117 -7.46 10.34 -17.82
C ALA A 117 -6.89 10.09 -19.24
N SER A 118 -6.43 11.14 -19.92
CA SER A 118 -5.71 11.08 -21.21
C SER A 118 -4.18 11.01 -21.05
N ASP A 119 -3.63 11.12 -19.84
CA ASP A 119 -2.21 10.92 -19.60
C ASP A 119 -1.81 9.48 -19.98
N SER A 120 -0.69 9.30 -20.68
CA SER A 120 -0.23 7.98 -21.12
C SER A 120 -0.12 6.96 -19.99
N ARG A 121 0.28 7.41 -18.79
CA ARG A 121 0.41 6.57 -17.58
C ARG A 121 -0.95 6.12 -17.08
N MET A 122 -1.93 7.01 -17.12
CA MET A 122 -3.32 6.73 -16.74
C MET A 122 -4.01 5.82 -17.76
N MET A 123 -3.77 6.03 -19.05
CA MET A 123 -4.32 5.17 -20.11
C MET A 123 -3.82 3.74 -20.02
N ARG A 124 -2.52 3.51 -19.82
CA ARG A 124 -1.96 2.16 -19.61
C ARG A 124 -2.52 1.50 -18.35
N LEU A 125 -2.56 2.24 -17.24
CA LEU A 125 -3.15 1.76 -15.99
C LEU A 125 -4.63 1.36 -16.18
N ARG A 126 -5.43 2.19 -16.84
CA ARG A 126 -6.83 1.88 -17.14
C ARG A 126 -6.96 0.62 -17.99
N ALA A 127 -6.16 0.50 -19.05
CA ALA A 127 -6.18 -0.68 -19.92
C ALA A 127 -5.87 -1.96 -19.11
N ARG A 128 -4.82 -1.93 -18.29
CA ARG A 128 -4.48 -3.08 -17.42
C ARG A 128 -5.55 -3.39 -16.38
N ILE A 129 -6.19 -2.39 -15.78
CA ILE A 129 -7.32 -2.62 -14.86
C ILE A 129 -8.45 -3.36 -15.59
N LEU A 130 -8.78 -2.97 -16.81
CA LEU A 130 -9.83 -3.61 -17.61
C LEU A 130 -9.45 -5.05 -17.98
N ASP A 131 -8.20 -5.29 -18.40
CA ASP A 131 -7.68 -6.64 -18.69
C ASP A 131 -7.72 -7.56 -17.46
N LEU A 132 -7.57 -7.00 -16.26
CA LEU A 132 -7.66 -7.73 -14.99
C LEU A 132 -9.10 -7.92 -14.49
N GLY A 133 -10.11 -7.61 -15.31
CA GLY A 133 -11.54 -7.79 -14.99
C GLY A 133 -12.22 -6.55 -14.39
N GLY A 134 -11.52 -5.42 -14.34
CA GLY A 134 -12.06 -4.13 -13.93
C GLY A 134 -12.56 -4.09 -12.48
N LEU A 135 -13.47 -3.15 -12.20
CA LEU A 135 -14.06 -2.98 -10.87
C LEU A 135 -14.83 -4.22 -10.37
N GLN A 136 -15.32 -5.06 -11.29
CA GLN A 136 -16.04 -6.29 -10.93
C GLN A 136 -15.10 -7.38 -10.37
N ALA A 137 -13.80 -7.33 -10.68
CA ALA A 137 -12.79 -8.21 -10.10
C ALA A 137 -12.23 -7.69 -8.76
N ALA A 138 -12.56 -6.44 -8.38
CA ALA A 138 -12.08 -5.85 -7.14
C ALA A 138 -12.61 -6.59 -5.91
N ASN A 139 -11.84 -6.59 -4.82
CA ASN A 139 -12.22 -7.17 -3.54
C ASN A 139 -13.22 -6.28 -2.79
N SER A 140 -13.75 -6.79 -1.66
CA SER A 140 -14.72 -6.08 -0.84
C SER A 140 -14.21 -4.73 -0.33
N TYR A 141 -12.94 -4.62 0.04
CA TYR A 141 -12.37 -3.39 0.59
C TYR A 141 -12.38 -2.25 -0.44
N VAL A 142 -11.94 -2.53 -1.67
CA VAL A 142 -11.97 -1.54 -2.77
C VAL A 142 -13.41 -1.14 -3.10
N ARG A 143 -14.32 -2.12 -3.22
CA ARG A 143 -15.74 -1.86 -3.53
C ARG A 143 -16.40 -0.99 -2.47
N THR A 144 -16.22 -1.34 -1.19
CA THR A 144 -16.76 -0.58 -0.06
C THR A 144 -16.22 0.84 -0.05
N ASN A 145 -14.91 1.03 -0.21
CA ASN A 145 -14.30 2.35 -0.23
C ASN A 145 -14.79 3.23 -1.39
N LEU A 146 -14.91 2.67 -2.61
CA LEU A 146 -15.44 3.42 -3.76
C LEU A 146 -16.94 3.72 -3.62
N SER A 147 -17.70 2.87 -2.91
CA SER A 147 -19.12 3.12 -2.63
C SER A 147 -19.36 4.27 -1.63
N LEU A 148 -18.33 4.75 -0.93
CA LEU A 148 -18.42 5.97 -0.12
C LEU A 148 -18.51 7.24 -0.98
N PHE A 149 -18.13 7.14 -2.26
CA PHE A 149 -18.08 8.26 -3.20
C PHE A 149 -18.97 8.03 -4.44
N ASP A 150 -19.96 7.14 -4.33
CA ASP A 150 -20.88 6.75 -5.41
C ASP A 150 -20.20 6.21 -6.68
N LEU A 151 -18.97 5.70 -6.55
CA LEU A 151 -18.21 5.10 -7.66
C LEU A 151 -18.39 3.59 -7.78
N PHE A 152 -19.10 2.98 -6.82
CA PHE A 152 -19.51 1.59 -6.88
C PHE A 152 -20.88 1.41 -6.21
N PRO A 153 -21.82 0.63 -6.78
CA PRO A 153 -23.15 0.47 -6.21
C PRO A 153 -23.10 -0.12 -4.80
N ARG A 154 -23.62 0.61 -3.80
CA ARG A 154 -23.62 0.16 -2.40
C ARG A 154 -24.33 -1.19 -2.20
N ALA A 155 -25.38 -1.46 -2.96
CA ALA A 155 -26.09 -2.75 -2.93
C ALA A 155 -25.24 -3.95 -3.39
N ALA A 156 -24.13 -3.70 -4.10
CA ALA A 156 -23.18 -4.74 -4.53
C ALA A 156 -21.97 -4.87 -3.59
N CYS A 157 -21.94 -4.13 -2.48
CA CYS A 157 -20.94 -4.28 -1.41
C CYS A 157 -21.45 -5.24 -0.33
N PRO A 158 -20.57 -6.02 0.33
CA PRO A 158 -20.97 -6.83 1.48
C PRO A 158 -21.44 -5.94 2.63
N SER A 159 -22.51 -6.36 3.31
CA SER A 159 -22.99 -5.67 4.51
C SER A 159 -22.07 -5.94 5.70
N ILE A 160 -21.78 -4.88 6.46
CA ILE A 160 -21.09 -4.96 7.75
C ILE A 160 -22.06 -4.42 8.82
N PRO A 161 -22.97 -5.26 9.35
CA PRO A 161 -24.01 -4.78 10.24
C PRO A 161 -23.43 -4.38 11.61
N PRO A 162 -23.76 -3.20 12.16
CA PRO A 162 -23.31 -2.81 13.49
C PRO A 162 -23.84 -3.76 14.58
N GLU A 163 -24.93 -4.48 14.33
CA GLU A 163 -25.53 -5.48 15.22
C GLU A 163 -24.59 -6.67 15.50
N LEU A 164 -23.49 -6.83 14.74
CA LEU A 164 -22.45 -7.82 15.05
C LEU A 164 -21.91 -7.69 16.48
N ILE A 165 -21.96 -6.48 17.08
CA ILE A 165 -21.55 -6.25 18.47
C ILE A 165 -22.45 -6.96 19.49
N LEU A 166 -23.70 -7.26 19.12
CA LEU A 166 -24.71 -7.89 19.97
C LEU A 166 -24.67 -9.43 19.91
N LEU A 167 -23.84 -10.00 19.02
CA LEU A 167 -23.75 -11.45 18.88
C LEU A 167 -23.19 -12.11 20.15
N PRO A 168 -23.70 -13.30 20.53
CA PRO A 168 -23.26 -14.00 21.73
C PRO A 168 -21.79 -14.48 21.63
N PHE A 169 -21.29 -15.06 22.73
CA PHE A 169 -19.96 -15.67 22.79
C PHE A 169 -18.79 -14.73 22.51
N LYS A 170 -18.98 -13.42 22.74
CA LYS A 170 -17.96 -12.41 22.47
C LYS A 170 -17.47 -12.50 21.01
N PHE A 171 -18.39 -12.69 20.06
CA PHE A 171 -18.10 -12.99 18.66
C PHE A 171 -17.02 -12.10 18.04
N ILE A 172 -17.08 -10.79 18.28
CA ILE A 172 -16.09 -9.83 17.76
C ILE A 172 -14.65 -10.14 18.23
N TYR A 173 -14.49 -10.78 19.39
CA TYR A 173 -13.18 -11.18 19.95
C TYR A 173 -12.67 -12.51 19.38
N GLN A 174 -13.45 -13.19 18.55
CA GLN A 174 -13.00 -14.34 17.77
C GLN A 174 -12.30 -13.93 16.46
N MET A 175 -12.35 -12.65 16.10
CA MET A 175 -11.61 -12.08 14.98
C MET A 175 -10.19 -11.67 15.40
N SER A 176 -9.25 -11.67 14.46
CA SER A 176 -7.93 -11.09 14.68
C SER A 176 -8.03 -9.61 15.07
N SER A 177 -7.08 -9.10 15.85
CA SER A 177 -7.10 -7.72 16.33
C SER A 177 -7.19 -6.70 15.19
N TRP A 178 -6.47 -6.94 14.09
CA TRP A 178 -6.43 -6.07 12.92
C TRP A 178 -7.74 -6.13 12.13
N THR A 179 -8.30 -7.32 11.90
CA THR A 179 -9.59 -7.47 11.23
C THR A 179 -10.71 -6.80 12.03
N ARG A 180 -10.71 -6.98 13.36
CA ARG A 180 -11.71 -6.39 14.24
C ARG A 180 -11.75 -4.86 14.12
N ALA A 181 -10.59 -4.20 14.08
CA ALA A 181 -10.49 -2.75 13.93
C ALA A 181 -10.98 -2.24 12.56
N ILE A 182 -10.98 -3.09 11.52
CA ILE A 182 -11.52 -2.73 10.20
C ILE A 182 -13.03 -2.86 10.16
N VAL A 183 -13.57 -3.92 10.79
CA VAL A 183 -15.01 -4.22 10.81
C VAL A 183 -15.77 -3.33 11.80
N ILE A 184 -15.09 -2.86 12.85
CA ILE A 184 -15.62 -2.01 13.91
C ILE A 184 -14.75 -0.74 13.98
N PRO A 185 -14.95 0.22 13.05
CA PRO A 185 -14.18 1.45 12.98
C PRO A 185 -14.49 2.44 14.09
#